data_AF-A0A2U1QD33-F1
#
_entry.id   AF-A0A2U1QD33-F1
#
_cell.length_a   1.000
_cell.length_b   1.000
_cell.length_c   1.000
_cell.angle_alpha   90.00
_cell.angle_beta   90.00
_cell.angle_gamma   90.00
#
_symmetry.space_group_name_H-M   'P 1'
#
loop_
_entity.id
_entity.type
_entity.pdbx_description
1 polymer ?
#
loop_
_entity_poly.entity_id
_entity_poly.type
_entity_poly.pdbx_seq_one_letter_code
_entity_poly.pdbx_strand_id
1 'polypeptide(L)'
;MVFIAKTIYLYDSGMKLIIGNNFLKLYQPFIQRLKTISLRHPSRKIVTTNIVSKKEILKLISRKIFENLKSIQIFIIQEEQRIQNLLEEVSSEDPLDKFKNLNKELVEIKLKDESKEVNVPNNIPYNIRDVEEFQEETEKLLKMGIIRESKSPHSAPAFYVENHNELKRKKRRMVINYKKMNEATVGDAYKLPHKTYILAHLTLSLTIGSSDYMKTQKG
;
A
#
# COMPACT_ATOMS: atom_id res chain seq x y z
N MET A 1 65.62 6.11 -3.32
CA MET A 1 64.58 6.29 -4.35
C MET A 1 63.22 6.49 -3.70
N VAL A 2 62.41 7.39 -4.26
CA VAL A 2 61.11 7.85 -3.75
C VAL A 2 60.01 7.32 -4.66
N PHE A 3 58.89 6.86 -4.11
CA PHE A 3 57.73 6.43 -4.90
C PHE A 3 56.89 7.65 -5.31
N ILE A 4 56.70 7.88 -6.61
CA ILE A 4 55.88 8.96 -7.18
C ILE A 4 54.85 8.33 -8.11
N ALA A 5 53.56 8.49 -7.80
CA ALA A 5 52.44 8.05 -8.63
C ALA A 5 51.51 9.22 -8.92
N LYS A 6 50.80 9.16 -10.06
CA LYS A 6 49.76 10.15 -10.38
C LYS A 6 48.58 10.06 -9.39
N THR A 7 47.92 11.18 -9.15
CA THR A 7 46.72 11.25 -8.30
C THR A 7 45.63 10.33 -8.83
N ILE A 8 45.04 9.52 -7.95
CA ILE A 8 43.92 8.63 -8.26
C ILE A 8 42.68 9.18 -7.55
N TYR A 9 41.61 9.41 -8.29
CA TYR A 9 40.31 9.77 -7.73
C TYR A 9 39.43 8.52 -7.62
N LEU A 10 38.82 8.31 -6.46
CA LEU A 10 37.88 7.22 -6.21
C LEU A 10 36.66 7.79 -5.48
N TYR A 11 35.46 7.42 -5.95
CA TYR A 11 34.23 7.69 -5.22
C TYR A 11 34.23 6.90 -3.91
N ASP A 12 33.90 7.54 -2.79
CA ASP A 12 33.90 6.88 -1.49
C ASP A 12 32.82 5.77 -1.46
N SER A 13 33.29 4.53 -1.57
CA SER A 13 32.46 3.32 -1.53
C SER A 13 32.48 2.66 -0.14
N GLY A 14 33.23 3.23 0.82
CA GLY A 14 33.54 2.59 2.09
C GLY A 14 34.42 1.33 1.97
N MET A 15 34.95 1.03 0.78
CA MET A 15 35.92 -0.05 0.56
C MET A 15 37.33 0.51 0.43
N LYS A 16 38.32 -0.21 0.98
CA LYS A 16 39.74 0.13 0.77
C LYS A 16 40.09 -0.02 -0.71
N LEU A 17 40.85 0.93 -1.27
CA LEU A 17 41.36 0.86 -2.63
C LEU A 17 42.28 -0.36 -2.79
N ILE A 18 41.97 -1.23 -3.75
CA ILE A 18 42.80 -2.39 -4.10
C ILE A 18 43.52 -2.10 -5.39
N ILE A 19 44.84 -2.28 -5.37
CA ILE A 19 45.72 -1.98 -6.49
C ILE A 19 46.37 -3.28 -6.96
N GLY A 20 46.26 -3.57 -8.24
CA GLY A 20 46.85 -4.76 -8.85
C GLY A 20 48.36 -4.65 -9.05
N ASN A 21 49.03 -5.79 -9.23
CA ASN A 21 50.48 -5.84 -9.35
C ASN A 21 51.01 -5.11 -10.61
N ASN A 22 50.19 -5.00 -11.67
CA ASN A 22 50.53 -4.24 -12.87
C ASN A 22 50.72 -2.75 -12.57
N PHE A 23 49.96 -2.19 -11.63
CA PHE A 23 50.14 -0.80 -11.22
C PHE A 23 51.48 -0.63 -10.49
N LEU A 24 51.86 -1.55 -9.61
CA LEU A 24 53.14 -1.48 -8.89
C LEU A 24 54.33 -1.57 -9.85
N LYS A 25 54.23 -2.39 -10.91
CA LYS A 25 55.28 -2.48 -11.95
C LYS A 25 55.54 -1.16 -12.67
N LEU A 26 54.52 -0.30 -12.81
CA LEU A 26 54.65 1.02 -13.44
C LEU A 26 55.38 2.03 -12.55
N TYR A 27 55.44 1.79 -11.24
CA TYR A 27 55.94 2.76 -10.27
C TYR A 27 56.96 2.09 -9.31
N GLN A 28 58.24 2.15 -9.68
CA GLN A 28 59.35 1.77 -8.81
C GLN A 28 59.87 2.97 -7.99
N PRO A 29 60.48 2.75 -6.81
CA PRO A 29 60.75 1.47 -6.14
C PRO A 29 59.64 1.04 -5.16
N PHE A 30 59.47 -0.27 -4.98
CA PHE A 30 58.66 -0.86 -3.92
C PHE A 30 59.36 -2.11 -3.35
N ILE A 31 59.01 -2.50 -2.13
CA ILE A 31 59.48 -3.75 -1.52
C ILE A 31 58.29 -4.68 -1.39
N GLN A 32 58.34 -5.82 -2.06
CA GLN A 32 57.34 -6.88 -1.93
C GLN A 32 57.90 -8.05 -1.13
N ARG A 33 57.16 -8.46 -0.10
CA ARG A 33 57.37 -9.69 0.67
C ARG A 33 56.19 -10.65 0.41
N LEU A 34 56.30 -11.88 0.90
CA LEU A 34 55.26 -12.92 0.74
C LEU A 34 53.84 -12.46 1.12
N LYS A 35 53.69 -11.65 2.18
CA LYS A 35 52.38 -11.21 2.69
C LYS A 35 52.16 -9.71 2.65
N THR A 36 53.17 -8.92 2.31
CA THR A 36 53.12 -7.46 2.47
C THR A 36 53.83 -6.72 1.36
N ILE A 37 53.39 -5.50 1.08
CA ILE A 37 54.04 -4.57 0.17
C ILE A 37 54.33 -3.29 0.93
N SER A 38 55.54 -2.77 0.78
CA SER A 38 56.01 -1.54 1.41
C SER A 38 56.41 -0.51 0.36
N LEU A 39 55.88 0.70 0.50
CA LEU A 39 56.14 1.85 -0.35
C LEU A 39 56.80 2.95 0.48
N ARG A 40 57.75 3.67 -0.12
CA ARG A 40 58.41 4.82 0.52
C ARG A 40 57.82 6.12 -0.01
N HIS A 41 57.10 6.83 0.85
CA HIS A 41 56.56 8.15 0.57
C HIS A 41 57.69 9.20 0.39
N PRO A 42 57.48 10.28 -0.42
CA PRO A 42 58.46 11.37 -0.57
C PRO A 42 58.96 11.99 0.73
N SER A 43 58.11 12.05 1.76
CA SER A 43 58.49 12.48 3.12
C SER A 43 59.34 11.48 3.91
N ARG A 44 59.87 10.44 3.25
CA ARG A 44 60.65 9.32 3.82
C ARG A 44 59.89 8.36 4.74
N LYS A 45 58.59 8.55 4.98
CA LYS A 45 57.74 7.56 5.67
C LYS A 45 57.57 6.30 4.84
N ILE A 46 57.61 5.13 5.48
CA ILE A 46 57.34 3.83 4.84
C ILE A 46 55.90 3.43 5.18
N VAL A 47 55.10 3.15 4.16
CA VAL A 47 53.74 2.63 4.30
C VAL A 47 53.75 1.16 3.90
N THR A 48 53.29 0.29 4.79
CA THR A 48 53.22 -1.16 4.56
C THR A 48 51.77 -1.62 4.60
N THR A 49 51.37 -2.42 3.61
CA THR A 49 50.03 -3.01 3.51
C THR A 49 50.13 -4.51 3.23
N ASN A 50 49.10 -5.25 3.64
CA ASN A 50 49.00 -6.68 3.37
C ASN A 50 48.58 -6.94 1.91
N ILE A 51 49.08 -8.02 1.34
CA ILE A 51 48.61 -8.56 0.05
C ILE A 51 47.30 -9.30 0.32
N VAL A 52 46.26 -8.94 -0.43
CA VAL A 52 44.92 -9.51 -0.26
C VAL A 52 44.68 -10.56 -1.35
N SER A 53 44.18 -11.72 -0.97
CA SER A 53 43.85 -12.79 -1.90
C SER A 53 42.51 -12.55 -2.60
N LYS A 54 42.31 -13.15 -3.78
CA LYS A 54 41.02 -13.08 -4.51
C LYS A 54 39.83 -13.54 -3.64
N LYS A 55 40.04 -14.56 -2.79
CA LYS A 55 39.02 -15.09 -1.86
C LYS A 55 38.62 -14.06 -0.79
N GLU A 56 39.58 -13.32 -0.25
CA GLU A 56 39.32 -12.25 0.71
C GLU A 56 38.61 -11.06 0.06
N ILE A 57 38.98 -10.70 -1.17
CA ILE A 57 38.28 -9.66 -1.94
C ILE A 57 36.82 -10.03 -2.16
N LEU A 58 36.55 -11.26 -2.60
CA LEU A 58 35.19 -11.78 -2.76
C LEU A 58 34.40 -11.70 -1.45
N LYS A 59 35.03 -12.03 -0.31
CA LYS A 59 34.41 -11.94 1.02
C LYS A 59 34.09 -10.50 1.45
N LEU A 60 34.96 -9.54 1.12
CA LEU A 60 34.72 -8.13 1.42
C LEU A 60 33.56 -7.57 0.60
N ILE A 61 33.54 -7.87 -0.71
CA ILE A 61 32.48 -7.45 -1.62
C ILE A 61 31.14 -8.07 -1.18
N SER A 62 31.11 -9.38 -0.92
CA SER A 62 29.88 -10.07 -0.50
C SER A 62 29.33 -9.52 0.82
N ARG A 63 30.20 -9.21 1.78
CA ARG A 63 29.80 -8.56 3.03
C ARG A 63 29.19 -7.19 2.78
N LYS A 64 29.80 -6.35 1.94
CA LYS A 64 29.26 -5.02 1.63
C LYS A 64 27.91 -5.08 0.92
N ILE A 65 27.75 -6.00 -0.03
CA ILE A 65 26.47 -6.26 -0.70
C ILE A 65 25.42 -6.68 0.32
N PHE A 66 25.76 -7.60 1.23
CA PHE A 66 24.85 -8.06 2.27
C PHE A 66 24.40 -6.93 3.21
N GLU A 67 25.32 -6.07 3.68
CA GLU A 67 24.97 -4.91 4.50
C GLU A 67 24.05 -3.93 3.75
N ASN A 68 24.34 -3.64 2.47
CA ASN A 68 23.50 -2.78 1.65
C ASN A 68 22.09 -3.38 1.48
N LEU A 69 21.97 -4.67 1.18
CA LEU A 69 20.67 -5.35 1.07
C LEU A 69 19.90 -5.28 2.39
N LYS A 70 20.57 -5.47 3.52
CA LYS A 70 19.97 -5.36 4.85
C LYS A 70 19.46 -3.94 5.13
N SER A 71 20.22 -2.92 4.74
CA SER A 71 19.80 -1.51 4.89
C SER A 71 18.58 -1.17 4.04
N ILE A 72 18.52 -1.67 2.79
CA ILE A 72 17.36 -1.49 1.90
C ILE A 72 16.12 -2.19 2.49
N GLN A 73 16.29 -3.40 3.01
CA GLN A 73 15.20 -4.15 3.63
C GLN A 73 14.63 -3.41 4.84
N ILE A 74 15.49 -2.85 5.70
CA ILE A 74 15.06 -2.04 6.84
C ILE A 74 14.27 -0.80 6.38
N PHE A 75 14.75 -0.12 5.34
CA PHE A 75 14.07 1.04 4.78
C PHE A 75 12.67 0.69 4.24
N ILE A 76 12.54 -0.41 3.51
CA ILE A 76 11.24 -0.88 3.00
C ILE A 76 10.25 -1.13 4.15
N ILE A 77 10.70 -1.84 5.20
CA ILE A 77 9.86 -2.14 6.38
C ILE A 77 9.41 -0.83 7.06
N GLN A 78 10.30 0.15 7.19
CA GLN A 78 9.97 1.44 7.78
C GLN A 78 8.93 2.21 6.96
N GLU A 79 9.06 2.21 5.64
CA GLU A 79 8.09 2.87 4.75
C GLU A 79 6.74 2.16 4.73
N GLU A 80 6.72 0.82 4.75
CA GLU A 80 5.48 0.05 4.90
C GLU A 80 4.76 0.40 6.20
N GLN A 81 5.48 0.45 7.33
CA GLN A 81 4.92 0.84 8.62
C GLN A 81 4.38 2.28 8.58
N ARG A 82 5.11 3.20 7.93
CA ARG A 82 4.68 4.59 7.79
C ARG A 82 3.38 4.69 7.00
N ILE A 83 3.27 3.98 5.87
CA ILE A 83 2.05 3.94 5.06
C ILE A 83 0.89 3.36 5.87
N GLN A 84 1.14 2.30 6.64
CA GLN A 84 0.12 1.66 7.46
C GLN A 84 -0.40 2.60 8.56
N ASN A 85 0.49 3.34 9.23
CA ASN A 85 0.10 4.35 10.22
C ASN A 85 -0.73 5.48 9.58
N LEU A 86 -0.32 5.96 8.40
CA LEU A 86 -1.10 6.99 7.67
C LEU A 86 -2.48 6.47 7.28
N LEU A 87 -2.58 5.23 6.82
CA LEU A 87 -3.86 4.61 6.46
C LEU A 87 -4.75 4.45 7.69
N GLU A 88 -4.19 4.02 8.82
CA GLU A 88 -4.92 3.90 10.08
C GLU A 88 -5.40 5.25 10.60
N GLU A 89 -4.71 6.35 10.32
CA GLU A 89 -5.16 7.70 10.68
C GLU A 89 -6.41 8.11 9.89
N VAL A 90 -6.44 7.85 8.58
CA VAL A 90 -7.51 8.36 7.68
C VAL A 90 -8.66 7.39 7.43
N SER A 91 -8.49 6.09 7.65
CA SER A 91 -9.49 5.08 7.31
C SER A 91 -10.06 4.37 8.54
N SER A 92 -11.35 4.06 8.50
CA SER A 92 -12.03 3.25 9.51
C SER A 92 -12.79 2.12 8.86
N GLU A 93 -12.85 0.98 9.55
CA GLU A 93 -13.77 -0.11 9.20
C GLU A 93 -15.17 0.14 9.81
N ASP A 94 -15.31 1.06 10.77
CA ASP A 94 -16.59 1.52 11.28
C ASP A 94 -17.11 2.69 10.43
N PRO A 95 -18.22 2.52 9.68
CA PRO A 95 -18.78 3.59 8.85
C PRO A 95 -19.29 4.79 9.67
N LEU A 96 -19.56 4.61 10.96
CA LEU A 96 -20.04 5.65 11.87
C LEU A 96 -18.96 6.12 12.85
N ASP A 97 -17.68 5.88 12.54
CA ASP A 97 -16.55 6.30 13.36
C ASP A 97 -16.60 7.82 13.61
N LYS A 98 -16.87 8.20 14.85
CA LYS A 98 -17.05 9.63 15.23
C LYS A 98 -15.78 10.47 15.11
N PHE A 99 -14.60 9.83 15.10
CA PHE A 99 -13.32 10.52 15.04
C PHE A 99 -12.86 10.70 13.59
N LYS A 100 -13.12 9.70 12.75
CA LYS A 100 -12.66 9.68 11.34
C LYS A 100 -13.73 10.13 10.35
N ASN A 101 -15.01 9.94 10.66
CA ASN A 101 -16.11 10.47 9.86
C ASN A 101 -16.31 11.96 10.20
N LEU A 102 -15.67 12.82 9.41
CA LEU A 102 -15.78 14.27 9.54
C LEU A 102 -17.05 14.84 8.89
N ASN A 103 -17.78 14.03 8.11
CA ASN A 103 -18.98 14.48 7.42
C ASN A 103 -20.16 14.55 8.39
N LYS A 104 -20.66 15.76 8.62
CA LYS A 104 -21.82 16.03 9.48
C LYS A 104 -23.04 16.50 8.69
N GLU A 105 -22.93 16.55 7.36
CA GLU A 105 -24.02 16.99 6.51
C GLU A 105 -25.09 15.91 6.46
N LEU A 106 -26.30 16.28 6.88
CA LEU A 106 -27.48 15.46 6.68
C LEU A 106 -27.98 15.68 5.26
N VAL A 107 -28.13 14.58 4.53
CA VAL A 107 -28.70 14.60 3.18
C VAL A 107 -30.20 14.34 3.28
N GLU A 108 -30.99 15.24 2.69
CA GLU A 108 -32.44 15.08 2.56
C GLU A 108 -32.77 14.44 1.21
N ILE A 109 -33.58 13.38 1.22
CA ILE A 109 -34.09 12.75 0.01
C ILE A 109 -35.51 13.25 -0.23
N LYS A 110 -35.70 14.07 -1.27
CA LYS A 110 -37.00 14.65 -1.59
C LYS A 110 -37.82 13.74 -2.50
N LEU A 111 -39.10 13.59 -2.18
CA LEU A 111 -40.07 12.96 -3.07
C LEU A 111 -40.49 13.96 -4.16
N LYS A 112 -40.83 13.46 -5.35
CA LYS A 112 -41.44 14.25 -6.42
C LYS A 112 -42.83 14.74 -6.03
N ASP A 113 -43.53 13.93 -5.24
CA ASP A 113 -44.84 14.22 -4.68
C ASP A 113 -44.79 13.86 -3.19
N GLU A 114 -44.86 14.86 -2.32
CA GLU A 114 -44.74 14.73 -0.87
C GLU A 114 -45.89 13.94 -0.24
N SER A 115 -47.05 13.89 -0.91
CA SER A 115 -48.23 13.18 -0.44
C SER A 115 -48.20 11.68 -0.77
N LYS A 116 -47.27 11.25 -1.63
CA LYS A 116 -47.25 9.90 -2.18
C LYS A 116 -46.45 8.95 -1.30
N GLU A 117 -47.16 8.04 -0.66
CA GLU A 117 -46.54 6.92 0.05
C GLU A 117 -46.02 5.85 -0.93
N VAL A 118 -44.82 5.35 -0.67
CA VAL A 118 -44.19 4.28 -1.46
C VAL A 118 -44.10 3.04 -0.60
N ASN A 119 -45.17 2.25 -0.59
CA ASN A 119 -45.21 0.96 0.10
C ASN A 119 -45.17 -0.16 -0.92
N VAL A 120 -44.05 -0.90 -0.96
CA VAL A 120 -43.84 -1.98 -1.91
C VAL A 120 -44.05 -3.31 -1.19
N PRO A 121 -45.13 -4.05 -1.49
CA PRO A 121 -45.34 -5.34 -0.86
C PRO A 121 -44.22 -6.30 -1.24
N ASN A 122 -43.84 -7.11 -0.27
CA ASN A 122 -42.75 -8.05 -0.43
C ASN A 122 -43.28 -9.40 -0.92
N ASN A 123 -43.24 -9.59 -2.23
CA ASN A 123 -43.70 -10.82 -2.89
C ASN A 123 -42.54 -11.79 -3.21
N ILE A 124 -41.37 -11.59 -2.60
CA ILE A 124 -40.19 -12.40 -2.85
C ILE A 124 -40.25 -13.63 -1.92
N PRO A 125 -40.19 -14.86 -2.46
CA PRO A 125 -40.20 -16.06 -1.61
C PRO A 125 -38.91 -16.15 -0.81
N TYR A 126 -39.03 -16.44 0.47
CA TYR A 126 -37.90 -16.69 1.37
C TYR A 126 -37.80 -18.17 1.73
N ASN A 127 -36.57 -18.68 1.74
CA ASN A 127 -36.26 -19.96 2.36
C ASN A 127 -35.84 -19.75 3.83
N ILE A 128 -35.66 -20.85 4.57
CA ILE A 128 -35.27 -20.82 6.00
C ILE A 128 -33.93 -20.08 6.19
N ARG A 129 -32.96 -20.35 5.31
CA ARG A 129 -31.64 -19.72 5.33
C ARG A 129 -31.71 -18.21 5.14
N ASP A 130 -32.62 -17.72 4.30
CA ASP A 130 -32.81 -16.29 4.09
C ASP A 130 -33.29 -15.63 5.38
N VAL A 131 -34.27 -16.24 6.08
CA VAL A 131 -34.82 -15.72 7.34
C VAL A 131 -33.75 -15.67 8.42
N GLU A 132 -32.94 -16.72 8.56
CA GLU A 132 -31.82 -16.78 9.51
C GLU A 132 -30.77 -15.70 9.21
N GLU A 133 -30.30 -15.61 7.96
CA GLU A 133 -29.31 -14.61 7.54
C GLU A 133 -29.84 -13.17 7.73
N PHE A 134 -31.13 -12.93 7.41
CA PHE A 134 -31.77 -11.63 7.65
C PHE A 134 -31.77 -11.24 9.12
N GLN A 135 -32.10 -12.18 10.01
CA GLN A 135 -32.14 -11.90 11.45
C GLN A 135 -30.75 -11.54 11.97
N GLU A 136 -29.74 -12.34 11.65
CA GLU A 136 -28.36 -12.12 12.07
C GLU A 136 -27.80 -10.78 11.56
N GLU A 137 -27.99 -10.50 10.26
CA GLU A 137 -27.47 -9.28 9.64
C GLU A 137 -28.21 -8.03 10.15
N THR A 138 -29.53 -8.11 10.35
CA THR A 138 -30.34 -7.02 10.92
C THR A 138 -29.92 -6.72 12.35
N GLU A 139 -29.76 -7.73 13.21
CA GLU A 139 -29.27 -7.55 14.58
C GLU A 139 -27.88 -6.91 14.63
N LYS A 140 -26.99 -7.32 13.71
CA LYS A 140 -25.65 -6.73 13.61
C LYS A 140 -25.74 -5.25 13.20
N LEU A 141 -26.52 -4.91 12.20
CA LEU A 141 -26.70 -3.53 11.73
C LEU A 141 -27.35 -2.64 12.80
N LEU A 142 -28.28 -3.18 13.60
CA LEU A 142 -28.88 -2.52 14.75
C LEU A 142 -27.84 -2.26 15.85
N LYS A 143 -27.01 -3.26 16.20
CA LYS A 143 -25.93 -3.12 17.18
C LYS A 143 -24.89 -2.08 16.75
N MET A 144 -24.60 -2.00 15.45
CA MET A 144 -23.71 -0.97 14.87
C MET A 144 -24.35 0.42 14.80
N GLY A 145 -25.67 0.55 15.02
CA GLY A 145 -26.39 1.82 14.90
C GLY A 145 -26.58 2.32 13.47
N ILE A 146 -26.34 1.49 12.46
CA ILE A 146 -26.51 1.83 11.04
C ILE A 146 -27.99 1.92 10.68
N ILE A 147 -28.81 1.06 11.28
CA ILE A 147 -30.27 1.05 11.09
C ILE A 147 -30.97 1.19 12.44
N ARG A 148 -32.28 1.50 12.39
CA ARG A 148 -33.17 1.57 13.54
C ARG A 148 -34.57 1.10 13.16
N GLU A 149 -35.34 0.67 14.14
CA GLU A 149 -36.76 0.42 13.94
C GLU A 149 -37.48 1.71 13.50
N SER A 150 -38.44 1.55 12.58
CA SER A 150 -39.16 2.66 11.96
C SER A 150 -40.63 2.29 11.77
N LYS A 151 -41.50 3.31 11.89
CA LYS A 151 -42.94 3.23 11.58
C LYS A 151 -43.29 4.01 10.31
N SER A 152 -42.33 4.12 9.39
CA SER A 152 -42.48 4.84 8.12
C SER A 152 -43.59 4.21 7.28
N PRO A 153 -44.41 5.02 6.58
CA PRO A 153 -45.34 4.51 5.57
C PRO A 153 -44.62 3.98 4.32
N HIS A 154 -43.34 4.32 4.17
CA HIS A 154 -42.51 3.89 3.03
C HIS A 154 -41.79 2.56 3.32
N SER A 155 -41.82 1.64 2.36
CA SER A 155 -41.20 0.32 2.48
C SER A 155 -40.62 -0.15 1.13
N ALA A 156 -39.57 -0.97 1.19
CA ALA A 156 -38.98 -1.62 0.03
C ALA A 156 -38.60 -3.07 0.39
N PRO A 157 -38.82 -4.05 -0.51
CA PRO A 157 -38.49 -5.44 -0.25
C PRO A 157 -36.97 -5.66 -0.30
N ALA A 158 -36.49 -6.57 0.55
CA ALA A 158 -35.09 -7.00 0.60
C ALA A 158 -34.96 -8.48 0.22
N PHE A 159 -33.84 -8.88 -0.38
CA PHE A 159 -33.59 -10.28 -0.73
C PHE A 159 -32.08 -10.54 -0.85
N TYR A 160 -31.69 -11.82 -0.75
CA TYR A 160 -30.31 -12.22 -0.92
C TYR A 160 -29.98 -12.57 -2.37
N VAL A 161 -28.76 -12.22 -2.80
CA VAL A 161 -28.22 -12.57 -4.13
C VAL A 161 -27.01 -13.50 -3.98
N GLU A 162 -26.96 -14.53 -4.81
CA GLU A 162 -25.90 -15.55 -4.82
C GLU A 162 -25.34 -15.76 -6.24
N ASN A 163 -24.87 -14.65 -6.85
CA ASN A 163 -24.22 -14.71 -8.16
C ASN A 163 -22.77 -15.24 -8.02
N HIS A 164 -22.09 -15.48 -9.15
CA HIS A 164 -20.71 -16.02 -9.19
C HIS A 164 -19.71 -15.32 -8.26
N ASN A 165 -19.81 -14.00 -8.12
CA ASN A 165 -18.93 -13.23 -7.24
C ASN A 165 -19.18 -13.54 -5.75
N GLU A 166 -20.43 -13.77 -5.36
CA GLU A 166 -20.79 -14.07 -3.97
C GLU A 166 -20.45 -15.53 -3.62
N LEU A 167 -20.56 -16.43 -4.59
CA LEU A 167 -20.04 -17.80 -4.48
C LEU A 167 -18.51 -17.81 -4.28
N LYS A 168 -17.76 -17.01 -5.04
CA LYS A 168 -16.30 -16.87 -4.84
C LYS A 168 -15.94 -16.35 -3.46
N ARG A 169 -16.73 -15.40 -2.93
CA ARG A 169 -16.54 -14.83 -1.59
C ARG A 169 -17.10 -15.69 -0.46
N LYS A 170 -17.84 -16.76 -0.80
CA LYS A 170 -18.58 -17.60 0.14
C LYS A 170 -19.51 -16.80 1.07
N LYS A 171 -20.04 -15.68 0.58
CA LYS A 171 -20.91 -14.79 1.35
C LYS A 171 -21.94 -14.16 0.44
N ARG A 172 -23.22 -14.43 0.72
CA ARG A 172 -24.36 -13.79 0.05
C ARG A 172 -24.49 -12.34 0.51
N ARG A 173 -25.14 -11.52 -0.31
CA ARG A 173 -25.39 -10.10 0.02
C ARG A 173 -26.88 -9.84 0.14
N MET A 174 -27.27 -9.14 1.20
CA MET A 174 -28.59 -8.55 1.32
C MET A 174 -28.71 -7.37 0.36
N VAL A 175 -29.76 -7.35 -0.46
CA VAL A 175 -30.05 -6.29 -1.43
C VAL A 175 -31.44 -5.75 -1.16
N ILE A 176 -31.57 -4.43 -1.00
CA ILE A 176 -32.84 -3.74 -0.87
C ILE A 176 -33.24 -3.17 -2.24
N ASN A 177 -34.45 -3.47 -2.70
CA ASN A 177 -34.93 -3.06 -4.01
C ASN A 177 -35.55 -1.66 -3.98
N TYR A 178 -34.73 -0.63 -4.15
CA TYR A 178 -35.19 0.77 -4.17
C TYR A 178 -35.76 1.25 -5.51
N LYS A 179 -36.05 0.38 -6.50
CA LYS A 179 -36.51 0.83 -7.83
C LYS A 179 -37.72 1.79 -7.78
N LYS A 180 -38.80 1.37 -7.12
CA LYS A 180 -40.01 2.20 -6.95
C LYS A 180 -39.75 3.45 -6.11
N MET A 181 -38.84 3.36 -5.13
CA MET A 181 -38.44 4.51 -4.32
C MET A 181 -37.70 5.55 -5.19
N ASN A 182 -36.72 5.11 -5.96
CA ASN A 182 -35.93 5.93 -6.86
C ASN A 182 -36.78 6.61 -7.96
N GLU A 183 -37.85 5.94 -8.43
CA GLU A 183 -38.80 6.54 -9.36
C GLU A 183 -39.60 7.69 -8.72
N ALA A 184 -39.88 7.59 -7.42
CA ALA A 184 -40.64 8.56 -6.64
C ALA A 184 -39.77 9.71 -6.09
N THR A 185 -38.45 9.60 -6.07
CA THR A 185 -37.54 10.63 -5.55
C THR A 185 -37.04 11.58 -6.64
N VAL A 186 -36.71 12.81 -6.24
CA VAL A 186 -36.04 13.79 -7.09
C VAL A 186 -34.55 13.43 -7.17
N GLY A 187 -34.03 13.29 -8.38
CA GLY A 187 -32.61 12.99 -8.58
C GLY A 187 -31.75 14.23 -8.37
N ASP A 188 -30.74 14.12 -7.51
CA ASP A 188 -29.71 15.15 -7.33
C ASP A 188 -28.42 14.75 -8.08
N ALA A 189 -28.36 15.10 -9.35
CA ALA A 189 -27.26 14.70 -10.23
C ALA A 189 -26.06 15.64 -10.06
N TYR A 190 -25.05 15.19 -9.31
CA TYR A 190 -23.75 15.86 -9.28
C TYR A 190 -22.93 15.60 -10.55
N LYS A 191 -22.35 16.65 -11.14
CA LYS A 191 -21.53 16.53 -12.35
C LYS A 191 -20.15 15.97 -11.99
N LEU A 192 -19.96 14.67 -12.22
CA LEU A 192 -18.65 14.05 -12.09
C LEU A 192 -17.74 14.45 -13.28
N PRO A 193 -16.43 14.66 -13.04
CA PRO A 193 -15.49 14.96 -14.12
C PRO A 193 -15.39 13.79 -15.10
N HIS A 194 -15.12 14.11 -16.37
CA HIS A 194 -15.00 13.09 -17.41
C HIS A 194 -13.83 12.14 -17.13
N LYS A 195 -13.98 10.86 -17.48
CA LYS A 195 -12.96 9.83 -17.22
C LYS A 195 -11.55 10.22 -17.69
N THR A 196 -11.42 10.88 -18.84
CA THR A 196 -10.12 11.28 -19.39
C THR A 196 -9.41 12.30 -18.50
N TYR A 197 -10.16 13.20 -17.87
CA TYR A 197 -9.61 14.16 -16.92
C TYR A 197 -9.04 13.44 -15.70
N ILE A 198 -9.79 12.47 -15.14
CA ILE A 198 -9.34 11.68 -13.99
C ILE A 198 -8.08 10.87 -14.36
N LEU A 199 -8.08 10.17 -15.50
CA LEU A 199 -6.93 9.37 -15.94
C LEU A 199 -5.67 10.22 -16.18
N ALA A 200 -5.80 11.40 -16.78
CA ALA A 200 -4.66 12.28 -17.03
C ALA A 200 -3.93 12.69 -15.74
N HIS A 201 -4.68 12.91 -14.66
CA HIS A 201 -4.12 13.25 -13.35
C HIS A 201 -3.50 12.03 -12.65
N LEU A 202 -3.97 10.82 -12.96
CA LEU A 202 -3.40 9.57 -12.43
C LEU A 202 -2.11 9.15 -13.13
N THR A 203 -1.97 9.42 -14.45
CA THR A 203 -0.79 9.01 -15.23
C THR A 203 0.53 9.67 -14.83
N LEU A 204 0.50 10.73 -14.03
CA LEU A 204 1.70 11.34 -13.44
C LEU A 204 2.27 10.54 -12.26
N SER A 205 1.54 9.53 -11.77
CA SER A 205 1.98 8.66 -10.68
C SER A 205 2.72 7.41 -11.20
N LEU A 206 3.82 7.06 -10.55
CA LEU A 206 4.63 5.87 -10.89
C LEU A 206 3.95 4.54 -10.50
N THR A 207 2.97 4.60 -9.60
CA THR A 207 2.23 3.44 -9.08
C THR A 207 0.81 3.86 -8.74
N ILE A 208 -0.18 3.13 -9.28
CA ILE A 208 -1.61 3.33 -8.99
C ILE A 208 -2.10 2.11 -8.22
N GLY A 209 -2.58 2.32 -6.99
CA GLY A 209 -3.33 1.32 -6.23
C GLY A 209 -4.82 1.64 -6.27
N SER A 210 -5.66 0.65 -6.53
CA SER A 210 -7.12 0.79 -6.39
C SER A 210 -7.53 0.36 -4.99
N SER A 211 -8.10 1.29 -4.22
CA SER A 211 -8.80 0.98 -2.97
C SER A 211 -10.30 1.13 -3.22
N ASP A 212 -11.00 0.01 -3.23
CA ASP A 212 -12.45 0.03 -3.24
C ASP A 212 -12.93 0.25 -1.80
N TYR A 213 -13.73 1.30 -1.57
CA TYR A 213 -14.45 1.53 -0.30
C TYR A 213 -15.54 0.47 -0.02
N MET A 214 -15.53 -0.62 -0.77
CA MET A 214 -16.26 -1.86 -0.54
C MET A 214 -15.21 -2.97 -0.43
N LYS A 215 -14.41 -2.97 0.65
CA LYS A 215 -13.51 -4.10 0.91
C LYS A 215 -14.36 -5.35 1.08
N THR A 216 -14.31 -6.18 0.06
CA THR A 216 -14.58 -7.60 0.16
C THR A 216 -13.65 -8.14 1.22
N GLN A 217 -14.20 -8.66 2.33
CA GLN A 217 -13.42 -9.42 3.28
C GLN A 217 -12.69 -10.52 2.51
N LYS A 218 -11.36 -10.41 2.43
CA LYS A 218 -10.51 -11.51 1.96
C LYS A 218 -10.51 -12.55 3.08
N GLY A 219 -11.18 -13.67 2.82
CA GLY A 219 -10.94 -14.96 3.47
C GLY A 219 -10.31 -15.90 2.46
#